data_AF-A0A659UPK7-F1
#
_entry.id   AF-A0A659UPK7-F1
#
_cell.length_a   1.000
_cell.length_b   1.000
_cell.length_c   1.000
_cell.angle_alpha   90.00
_cell.angle_beta   90.00
_cell.angle_gamma   90.00
#
_symmetry.space_group_name_H-M   'P 1'
#
loop_
_entity.id
_entity.type
_entity.pdbx_description
1 polymer ?
#
loop_
_entity_poly.entity_id
_entity_poly.type
_entity_poly.pdbx_seq_one_letter_code
_entity_poly.pdbx_strand_id
1 'polypeptide(L)' 'MKDTGEKIDPSSKLSDAIRDVKNAFADRDDVVVDMREAHRMRLDLLAADLAPVFADVPADMDNFDFEIGR' A
#
# COMPACT_ATOMS: atom_id res chain seq x y z
N MET A 1 -10.85 20.45 -49.55
CA MET A 1 -11.77 20.22 -48.42
C MET A 1 -11.06 20.65 -47.15
N LYS A 2 -11.76 21.37 -46.25
CA LYS A 2 -11.17 22.13 -45.13
C LYS A 2 -10.33 21.25 -44.20
N ASP A 3 -9.04 21.57 -44.09
CA ASP A 3 -8.20 21.16 -42.99
C ASP A 3 -8.69 21.90 -41.74
N THR A 4 -9.41 21.18 -40.88
CA THR A 4 -9.93 21.73 -39.63
C THR A 4 -8.80 21.67 -38.63
N GLY A 5 -8.01 22.74 -38.58
CA GLY A 5 -7.00 22.94 -37.56
C GLY A 5 -7.67 22.93 -36.18
N GLU A 6 -7.61 21.79 -35.53
CA GLU A 6 -7.99 21.60 -34.14
C GLU A 6 -7.13 22.55 -33.29
N LYS A 7 -7.72 23.65 -32.82
CA LYS A 7 -7.06 24.57 -31.90
C LYS A 7 -6.87 23.83 -30.58
N ILE A 8 -5.66 23.35 -30.36
CA ILE A 8 -5.31 22.65 -29.13
C ILE A 8 -5.28 23.69 -27.99
N ASP A 9 -6.30 23.66 -27.14
CA ASP A 9 -6.44 24.57 -26.02
C ASP A 9 -5.40 24.20 -24.93
N PRO A 10 -4.45 25.08 -24.57
CA PRO A 10 -3.42 24.75 -23.59
C PRO A 10 -3.99 24.40 -22.21
N SER A 11 -5.22 24.86 -21.90
CA SER A 11 -5.93 24.48 -20.69
C SER A 11 -6.34 23.00 -20.67
N SER A 12 -6.65 22.40 -21.84
CA SER A 12 -6.97 20.97 -21.91
C SER A 12 -5.72 20.13 -21.66
N LYS A 13 -4.59 20.52 -22.26
CA LYS A 13 -3.28 19.87 -22.04
C LYS A 13 -2.86 19.85 -20.58
N LEU A 14 -3.06 20.95 -19.86
CA LEU A 14 -2.75 21.00 -18.43
C LEU A 14 -3.70 20.13 -17.60
N SER A 15 -5.00 20.15 -17.93
CA SER A 15 -5.99 19.31 -17.26
C SER A 15 -5.68 17.82 -17.45
N ASP A 16 -5.29 17.42 -18.65
CA ASP A 16 -4.92 16.03 -18.97
C ASP A 16 -3.65 15.62 -18.21
N ALA A 17 -2.62 16.47 -18.21
CA ALA A 17 -1.40 16.22 -17.43
C ALA A 17 -1.66 16.09 -15.92
N ILE A 18 -2.56 16.92 -15.35
CA ILE A 18 -2.96 16.80 -13.94
C ILE A 18 -3.70 15.49 -13.69
N ARG A 19 -4.55 15.05 -14.64
CA ARG A 19 -5.30 13.80 -14.54
C ARG A 19 -4.37 12.59 -14.57
N ASP A 20 -3.37 12.60 -15.44
CA ASP A 20 -2.36 11.54 -15.53
C ASP A 20 -1.55 11.42 -14.25
N VAL A 21 -1.12 12.56 -13.68
CA VAL A 21 -0.40 12.58 -12.40
C VAL A 21 -1.26 12.03 -11.27
N LYS A 22 -2.54 12.43 -11.17
CA LYS A 22 -3.46 11.91 -10.15
C LYS A 22 -3.67 10.40 -10.27
N ASN A 23 -3.80 9.88 -11.48
CA ASN A 23 -3.94 8.44 -11.71
C ASN A 23 -2.66 7.69 -11.29
N ALA A 24 -1.48 8.20 -11.68
CA ALA A 24 -0.20 7.59 -11.30
C ALA A 24 0.05 7.56 -9.78
N PHE A 25 -0.44 8.56 -9.05
CA PHE A 25 -0.41 8.55 -7.58
C PHE A 25 -1.41 7.54 -7.01
N ALA A 26 -2.63 7.47 -7.54
CA ALA A 26 -3.64 6.52 -7.10
C ALA A 26 -3.19 5.06 -7.29
N ASP A 27 -2.58 4.74 -8.44
CA ASP A 27 -2.03 3.40 -8.70
C ASP A 27 -0.94 3.02 -7.71
N ARG A 28 -0.12 3.99 -7.30
CA ARG A 28 0.97 3.76 -6.33
C ARG A 28 0.46 3.57 -4.91
N ASP A 29 -0.59 4.30 -4.52
CA ASP A 29 -1.21 4.15 -3.20
C ASP A 29 -1.85 2.76 -3.06
N ASP A 30 -2.54 2.28 -4.10
CA ASP A 30 -3.15 0.94 -4.13
C ASP A 30 -2.08 -0.16 -4.00
N VAL A 31 -0.97 -0.04 -4.73
CA VAL A 31 0.18 -0.95 -4.62
C VAL A 31 0.80 -0.95 -3.21
N VAL A 32 0.88 0.20 -2.55
CA VAL A 32 1.42 0.29 -1.19
C VAL A 32 0.48 -0.38 -0.17
N VAL A 33 -0.83 -0.30 -0.38
CA VAL A 33 -1.83 -1.03 0.42
C VAL A 33 -1.65 -2.54 0.22
N ASP A 34 -1.60 -3.02 -1.02
CA ASP A 34 -1.40 -4.44 -1.34
C ASP A 34 -0.09 -5.00 -0.74
N MET A 35 1.01 -4.24 -0.84
CA MET A 35 2.27 -4.63 -0.24
C MET A 35 2.17 -4.70 1.28
N ARG A 36 1.51 -3.74 1.92
CA ARG A 36 1.32 -3.74 3.38
C ARG A 36 0.48 -4.94 3.82
N GLU A 37 -0.56 -5.30 3.08
CA GLU A 37 -1.38 -6.49 3.35
C GLU A 37 -0.57 -7.77 3.17
N ALA A 38 0.22 -7.90 2.11
CA ALA A 38 1.11 -9.05 1.91
C ALA A 38 2.15 -9.17 3.04
N HIS A 39 2.73 -8.05 3.47
CA HIS A 39 3.63 -8.03 4.63
C HIS A 39 2.92 -8.43 5.92
N ARG A 40 1.67 -8.01 6.11
CA ARG A 40 0.86 -8.39 7.27
C ARG A 40 0.58 -9.89 7.30
N MET A 41 0.15 -10.46 6.19
CA MET A 41 -0.07 -11.91 6.06
C MET A 41 1.21 -12.70 6.38
N ARG A 42 2.37 -12.21 5.93
CA ARG A 42 3.66 -12.85 6.24
C ARG A 42 3.97 -12.80 7.74
N LEU A 43 3.66 -11.69 8.42
CA LEU A 43 3.82 -11.58 9.87
C LEU A 43 2.86 -12.51 10.61
N ASP A 44 1.63 -12.70 10.14
CA ASP A 44 0.67 -13.64 10.73
C ASP A 44 1.13 -15.09 10.60
N LEU A 45 1.66 -15.48 9.44
CA LEU A 45 2.24 -16.82 9.25
C LEU A 45 3.42 -17.04 10.19
N LEU A 46 4.32 -16.06 10.31
CA LEU A 46 5.45 -16.14 11.23
C LEU A 46 4.99 -16.21 12.70
N ALA A 47 3.96 -15.47 13.07
CA ALA A 47 3.37 -15.51 14.41
C ALA A 47 2.81 -16.90 14.73
N ALA A 48 2.11 -17.52 13.77
CA ALA A 48 1.59 -18.88 13.91
C ALA A 48 2.73 -19.91 14.09
N ASP A 49 3.80 -19.79 13.32
CA ASP A 49 4.97 -20.67 13.42
C ASP A 49 5.73 -20.50 14.75
N LEU A 50 5.74 -19.28 15.31
CA LEU A 50 6.39 -18.98 16.59
C LEU A 50 5.51 -19.24 17.81
N ALA A 51 4.21 -19.48 17.64
CA ALA A 51 3.28 -19.73 18.75
C ALA A 51 3.73 -20.82 19.73
N PRO A 52 4.33 -21.96 19.29
CA PRO A 52 4.85 -22.97 20.21
C PRO A 52 6.01 -22.46 21.08
N VAL A 53 6.86 -21.58 20.54
CA VAL A 53 7.99 -20.99 21.27
C VAL A 53 7.49 -20.01 22.33
N PHE A 54 6.43 -19.26 22.04
CA PHE A 54 5.81 -18.36 23.01
C PHE A 54 5.04 -19.10 24.11
N ALA A 55 4.54 -20.31 23.82
CA ALA A 55 3.87 -21.14 24.82
C ALA A 55 4.82 -21.58 25.96
N ASP A 56 6.13 -21.59 25.71
CA ASP A 56 7.16 -21.91 26.70
C ASP A 56 7.53 -20.69 27.58
N VAL A 57 7.01 -19.50 27.28
CA VAL A 57 7.29 -18.29 28.06
C VAL A 57 6.38 -18.23 29.29
N PRO A 58 6.95 -18.08 30.51
CA PRO A 58 6.17 -17.86 31.72
C PRO A 58 5.21 -16.66 31.60
N ALA A 59 3.96 -16.85 32.01
CA ALA A 59 2.91 -15.83 31.90
C ALA A 59 3.10 -14.61 32.82
N ASP A 60 3.98 -14.72 33.82
CA ASP A 60 4.33 -13.68 34.80
C ASP A 60 5.63 -12.93 34.44
N MET A 61 6.12 -13.07 33.21
CA MET A 61 7.34 -12.41 32.75
C MET A 61 7.05 -10.98 32.27
N ASP A 62 7.28 -9.99 33.14
CA ASP A 62 7.09 -8.55 32.86
C ASP A 62 7.93 -8.02 31.66
N ASN A 63 8.95 -8.76 31.24
CA ASN A 63 9.90 -8.35 30.21
C ASN A 63 9.52 -8.77 28.78
N PHE A 64 8.44 -9.54 28.61
CA PHE A 64 8.05 -10.07 27.30
C PHE A 64 6.56 -9.89 27.05
N ASP A 65 6.22 -9.25 25.93
CA ASP A 65 4.85 -9.12 25.45
C ASP A 65 4.84 -9.32 23.93
N PHE A 66 3.97 -10.21 23.44
CA PHE A 66 3.90 -10.53 22.01
C PHE A 66 2.74 -9.79 21.36
N GLU A 67 3.05 -8.81 20.50
CA GLU A 67 2.06 -8.09 19.69
C GLU A 67 2.49 -7.95 18.24
N ILE A 68 1.51 -7.92 17.33
CA ILE A 68 1.71 -7.46 15.96
C ILE A 68 1.18 -6.03 15.84
N GLY A 69 2.09 -5.08 15.61
CA GLY A 69 1.78 -3.66 15.49
C GLY A 69 0.76 -3.34 14.39
N ARG A 70 0.06 -2.22 14.57
CA ARG A 70 -0.97 -1.72 13.63
C ARG A 70 -0.36 -1.05 12.40
#